data_AF-H3KGC1-F1
#
_entry.id   AF-H3KGC1-F1
#
_cell.length_a   1.000
_cell.length_b   1.000
_cell.length_c   1.000
_cell.angle_alpha   90.00
_cell.angle_beta   90.00
_cell.angle_gamma   90.00
#
_symmetry.space_group_name_H-M   'P 1'
#
loop_
_entity.id
_entity.type
_entity.pdbx_description
1 polymer ?
#
loop_
_entity_poly.entity_id
_entity_poly.type
_entity_poly.pdbx_seq_one_letter_code
_entity_poly.pdbx_strand_id
1 'polypeptide(L)'
;QKKGAQPLEAFLRGKPEQIERIRRQLKAPLRDAAAVNTTRWALFNALKKTGLPVQTGTGAQTKFNRKAFGIPKEHWLDALCVGRINGADHPEDMGVLQVRCTGRGSYQRTRLDKYGFPRGYLMRQKRVHGFATGD
;
A
#
# COMPACT_ATOMS: atom_id res chain seq x y z
N GLN A 1 1.69 19.74 -9.11
CA GLN A 1 0.26 19.33 -9.25
C GLN A 1 -0.36 20.25 -10.30
N LYS A 2 -1.05 19.72 -11.34
CA LYS A 2 -1.54 20.53 -12.47
C LYS A 2 -2.81 21.36 -12.17
N LYS A 3 -3.74 20.86 -11.34
CA LYS A 3 -4.97 21.59 -10.97
C LYS A 3 -4.73 22.67 -9.90
N GLY A 4 -3.99 22.33 -8.85
CA GLY A 4 -3.80 23.22 -7.70
C GLY A 4 -5.13 23.67 -7.09
N ALA A 5 -5.23 24.96 -6.76
CA ALA A 5 -6.41 25.60 -6.17
C ALA A 5 -7.41 26.14 -7.22
N GLN A 6 -7.21 25.86 -8.52
CA GLN A 6 -8.09 26.37 -9.57
C GLN A 6 -9.51 25.77 -9.46
N PRO A 7 -10.56 26.55 -9.77
CA PRO A 7 -11.92 26.03 -9.94
C PRO A 7 -11.97 24.92 -10.99
N LEU A 8 -12.91 23.98 -10.84
CA LEU A 8 -13.01 22.81 -11.72
C LEU A 8 -13.27 23.23 -13.18
N GLU A 9 -14.14 24.21 -13.37
CA GLU A 9 -14.53 24.78 -14.65
C GLU A 9 -13.36 25.47 -15.35
N ALA A 10 -12.50 26.14 -14.58
CA ALA A 10 -11.30 26.79 -15.10
C ALA A 10 -10.24 25.75 -15.51
N PHE A 11 -10.06 24.70 -14.70
CA PHE A 11 -9.09 23.64 -14.95
C PHE A 11 -9.47 22.71 -16.12
N LEU A 12 -10.77 22.45 -16.30
CA LEU A 12 -11.31 21.57 -17.35
C LEU A 12 -11.96 22.36 -18.50
N ARG A 13 -11.51 23.60 -18.74
CA ARG A 13 -12.02 24.43 -19.84
C ARG A 13 -11.96 23.66 -21.16
N GLY A 14 -13.06 23.68 -21.91
CA GLY A 14 -13.19 22.96 -23.19
C GLY A 14 -13.45 21.45 -23.07
N LYS A 15 -13.68 20.92 -21.86
CA LYS A 15 -14.00 19.50 -21.61
C LYS A 15 -15.32 19.33 -20.84
N PRO A 16 -16.47 19.75 -21.41
CA PRO A 16 -17.76 19.76 -20.71
C PRO A 16 -18.20 18.36 -20.24
N GLU A 17 -17.93 17.31 -21.03
CA GLU A 17 -18.26 15.92 -20.65
C GLU A 17 -17.55 15.46 -19.38
N GLN A 18 -16.29 15.86 -19.18
CA GLN A 18 -15.52 15.50 -17.98
C GLN A 18 -16.04 16.24 -16.75
N ILE A 19 -16.45 17.50 -16.91
CA ILE A 19 -17.07 18.30 -15.85
C ILE A 19 -18.38 17.65 -15.40
N GLU A 20 -19.26 17.30 -16.35
CA GLU A 20 -20.55 16.67 -16.05
C GLU A 20 -20.38 15.29 -15.40
N ARG A 21 -19.41 14.48 -15.87
CA ARG A 21 -19.08 13.20 -15.23
C ARG A 21 -18.67 13.37 -13.76
N ILE A 22 -17.78 14.33 -13.48
CA ILE A 22 -17.32 14.61 -12.10
C ILE A 22 -18.49 15.12 -11.25
N ARG A 23 -19.32 16.04 -11.77
CA ARG A 23 -20.50 16.55 -11.06
C ARG A 23 -21.50 15.45 -10.69
N ARG A 24 -21.72 14.48 -11.59
CA ARG A 24 -22.56 13.30 -11.27
C ARG A 24 -21.95 12.46 -10.14
N GLN A 25 -20.63 12.28 -10.14
CA GLN A 25 -19.92 11.54 -9.08
C GLN A 25 -19.97 12.24 -7.71
N LEU A 26 -20.08 13.57 -7.65
CA LEU A 26 -20.22 14.30 -6.38
C LEU A 26 -21.48 13.89 -5.59
N LYS A 27 -22.52 13.44 -6.29
CA LYS A 27 -23.77 12.96 -5.68
C LYS A 27 -23.76 11.46 -5.38
N ALA A 28 -22.74 10.73 -5.84
CA ALA A 28 -22.64 9.31 -5.64
C ALA A 28 -22.18 8.99 -4.21
N PRO A 29 -22.71 7.91 -3.59
CA PRO A 29 -22.25 7.50 -2.27
C PRO A 29 -20.79 7.03 -2.33
N LEU A 30 -19.97 7.49 -1.38
CA LEU A 30 -18.55 7.15 -1.29
C LEU A 30 -18.34 5.80 -0.57
N ARG A 31 -18.88 4.72 -1.14
CA ARG A 31 -18.88 3.38 -0.53
C ARG A 31 -17.47 2.89 -0.19
N ASP A 32 -16.53 3.06 -1.11
CA ASP A 32 -15.14 2.63 -0.91
C ASP A 32 -14.47 3.42 0.22
N ALA A 33 -14.70 4.74 0.27
CA ALA A 33 -14.18 5.56 1.37
C ALA A 33 -14.81 5.15 2.71
N ALA A 34 -16.10 4.80 2.73
CA ALA A 34 -16.77 4.28 3.92
C ALA A 34 -16.15 2.95 4.37
N ALA A 35 -15.89 2.01 3.46
CA ALA A 35 -15.24 0.74 3.78
C ALA A 35 -13.81 0.92 4.33
N VAL A 36 -13.03 1.85 3.76
CA VAL A 36 -11.70 2.18 4.29
C VAL A 36 -11.81 2.84 5.68
N ASN A 37 -12.79 3.71 5.89
CA ASN A 37 -12.99 4.37 7.18
C ASN A 37 -13.44 3.40 8.28
N THR A 38 -14.34 2.46 7.96
CA THR A 38 -14.81 1.44 8.92
C THR A 38 -13.68 0.48 9.29
N THR A 39 -12.91 -0.01 8.31
CA THR A 39 -11.75 -0.88 8.56
C THR A 39 -10.66 -0.17 9.37
N ARG A 40 -10.39 1.12 9.11
CA ARG A 40 -9.45 1.92 9.91
C ARG A 40 -9.87 1.99 11.39
N TRP A 41 -11.14 2.23 11.66
CA TRP A 41 -11.65 2.28 13.04
C TRP A 41 -11.63 0.91 13.72
N ALA A 42 -12.00 -0.16 13.01
CA ALA A 42 -11.91 -1.52 13.52
C ALA A 42 -10.48 -1.88 13.91
N LEU A 43 -9.50 -1.58 13.04
CA LEU A 43 -8.08 -1.80 13.30
C LEU A 43 -7.59 -1.01 14.51
N PHE A 44 -7.89 0.29 14.58
CA PHE A 44 -7.48 1.13 15.70
C PHE A 44 -8.02 0.62 17.04
N ASN A 45 -9.29 0.22 17.08
CA ASN A 45 -9.90 -0.34 18.29
C ASN A 45 -9.32 -1.70 18.65
N ALA A 46 -8.97 -2.54 17.67
CA ALA A 46 -8.28 -3.79 17.91
C ALA A 46 -6.88 -3.56 18.50
N LEU A 47 -6.10 -2.61 17.94
CA LEU A 47 -4.78 -2.25 18.45
C LEU A 47 -4.83 -1.70 19.88
N LYS A 48 -5.83 -0.88 20.20
CA LYS A 48 -6.02 -0.37 21.57
C LYS A 48 -6.19 -1.48 22.62
N LYS A 49 -6.82 -2.60 22.26
CA LYS A 49 -7.01 -3.75 23.17
C LYS A 49 -5.72 -4.44 23.57
N THR A 50 -4.61 -4.20 22.86
CA THR A 50 -3.29 -4.75 23.22
C THR A 50 -2.70 -4.11 24.49
N GLY A 51 -3.25 -2.98 24.94
CA GLY A 51 -2.71 -2.21 26.08
C GLY A 51 -1.46 -1.38 25.75
N LEU A 52 -0.93 -1.48 24.54
CA LEU A 52 0.20 -0.66 24.08
C LEU A 52 -0.24 0.78 23.75
N PRO A 53 0.64 1.78 23.89
CA PRO A 53 0.37 3.13 23.41
C PRO A 53 0.12 3.13 21.90
N VAL A 54 -1.09 3.54 21.48
CA VAL A 54 -1.47 3.65 20.06
C VAL A 54 -1.71 5.13 19.72
N GLN A 55 -1.03 5.61 18.69
CA GLN A 55 -1.24 6.93 18.11
C GLN A 55 -1.68 6.81 16.66
N THR A 56 -2.42 7.81 16.18
CA THR A 56 -2.78 7.95 14.77
C THR A 56 -2.07 9.15 14.17
N GLY A 57 -1.76 9.06 12.88
CA GLY A 57 -1.13 10.14 12.11
C GLY A 57 -1.86 10.35 10.80
N THR A 58 -1.62 11.49 10.17
CA THR A 58 -2.16 11.78 8.82
C THR A 58 -1.08 11.58 7.77
N GLY A 59 -1.46 11.17 6.56
CA GLY A 59 -0.52 11.11 5.44
C GLY A 59 0.06 12.48 5.07
N ALA A 60 -0.66 13.57 5.39
CA ALA A 60 -0.15 14.94 5.25
C ALA A 60 1.02 15.21 6.20
N GLN A 61 0.92 14.78 7.46
CA GLN A 61 2.00 14.88 8.45
C GLN A 61 3.20 14.04 8.03
N THR A 62 3.00 12.79 7.58
CA THR A 62 4.09 11.94 7.08
C THR A 62 4.80 12.60 5.90
N LYS A 63 4.05 13.18 4.95
CA LYS A 63 4.62 13.92 3.82
C LYS A 63 5.40 15.16 4.26
N PHE A 64 4.90 15.87 5.27
CA PHE A 64 5.59 17.04 5.83
C PHE A 64 6.91 16.63 6.47
N ASN A 65 6.88 15.67 7.40
CA ASN A 65 8.06 15.14 8.08
C ASN A 65 9.11 14.65 7.08
N ARG A 66 8.69 13.86 6.09
CA ARG A 66 9.57 13.36 5.03
C ARG A 66 10.32 14.49 4.32
N LYS A 67 9.60 15.57 3.97
CA LYS A 67 10.23 16.74 3.34
C LYS A 67 11.12 17.52 4.31
N ALA A 68 10.69 17.68 5.55
CA ALA A 68 11.42 18.43 6.57
C ALA A 68 12.76 17.78 6.92
N PHE A 69 12.82 16.44 6.94
CA PHE A 69 14.01 15.66 7.27
C PHE A 69 14.77 15.14 6.06
N GLY A 70 14.43 15.57 4.83
CA GLY A 70 15.17 15.17 3.62
C GLY A 70 15.04 13.70 3.21
N ILE A 71 14.07 12.96 3.75
CA ILE A 71 13.89 11.53 3.49
C ILE A 71 13.29 11.31 2.09
N PRO A 72 13.83 10.42 1.23
CA PRO A 72 13.25 10.15 -0.07
C PRO A 72 11.91 9.40 0.05
N LYS A 73 11.06 9.51 -0.98
CA LYS A 73 9.76 8.85 -0.95
C LYS A 73 9.89 7.37 -1.29
N GLU A 74 9.88 6.54 -0.26
CA GLU A 74 9.69 5.08 -0.36
C GLU A 74 8.67 4.59 0.65
N HIS A 75 7.95 3.51 0.33
CA HIS A 75 6.90 2.99 1.21
C HIS A 75 7.41 2.57 2.60
N TRP A 76 8.62 2.03 2.67
CA TRP A 76 9.26 1.62 3.93
C TRP A 76 9.82 2.82 4.69
N LEU A 77 10.37 3.83 3.99
CA LEU A 77 10.85 5.07 4.60
C LEU A 77 9.72 5.95 5.14
N ASP A 78 8.53 5.89 4.55
CA ASP A 78 7.36 6.62 5.04
C ASP A 78 7.05 6.25 6.52
N ALA A 79 7.44 5.05 6.98
CA ALA A 79 7.27 4.61 8.37
C ALA A 79 8.10 5.42 9.38
N LEU A 80 9.34 5.80 9.03
CA LEU A 80 10.21 6.64 9.86
C LEU A 80 9.61 8.04 10.05
N CYS A 81 8.77 8.48 9.12
CA CYS A 81 8.18 9.80 9.09
C CYS A 81 6.79 9.87 9.73
N VAL A 82 6.27 8.81 10.35
CA VAL A 82 4.93 8.79 10.95
C VAL A 82 4.90 9.45 12.33
N GLY A 83 3.88 10.27 12.58
CA GLY A 83 3.61 10.84 13.90
C GLY A 83 4.37 12.14 14.19
N ARG A 84 4.46 12.48 15.48
CA ARG A 84 5.22 13.64 15.97
C ARG A 84 6.63 13.16 16.32
N ILE A 85 7.59 13.52 15.47
CA ILE A 85 8.98 13.11 15.59
C ILE A 85 9.88 14.34 15.50
N ASN A 86 11.07 14.26 16.09
CA ASN A 86 12.05 15.35 16.09
C ASN A 86 13.17 15.15 15.06
N GLY A 87 13.11 14.05 14.30
CA GLY A 87 14.10 13.69 13.30
C GLY A 87 13.77 12.33 12.69
N ALA A 88 14.25 12.10 11.47
CA ALA A 88 14.26 10.81 10.82
C ALA A 88 15.54 10.72 10.00
N ASP A 89 16.18 9.55 10.01
CA ASP A 89 17.38 9.26 9.23
C ASP A 89 17.42 7.77 8.89
N HIS A 90 18.15 7.40 7.84
CA HIS A 90 18.39 6.01 7.47
C HIS A 90 19.82 5.84 6.91
N PRO A 91 20.49 4.70 7.15
CA PRO A 91 21.76 4.42 6.52
C PRO A 91 21.61 4.36 4.98
N GLU A 92 22.56 4.95 4.25
CA GLU A 92 22.55 4.94 2.77
C GLU A 92 22.74 3.54 2.20
N ASP A 93 23.46 2.68 2.93
CA ASP A 93 23.78 1.29 2.57
C ASP A 93 22.73 0.28 3.07
N MET A 94 21.60 0.75 3.62
CA MET A 94 20.56 -0.12 4.12
C MET A 94 19.89 -0.92 2.99
N GLY A 95 20.13 -2.23 2.97
CA GLY A 95 19.44 -3.16 2.09
C GLY A 95 18.00 -3.43 2.55
N VAL A 96 17.05 -3.38 1.62
CA VAL A 96 15.65 -3.75 1.88
C VAL A 96 15.37 -5.13 1.30
N LEU A 97 14.85 -6.04 2.14
CA LEU A 97 14.34 -7.32 1.67
C LEU A 97 13.01 -7.10 0.94
N GLN A 98 13.02 -7.21 -0.39
CA GLN A 98 11.81 -7.16 -1.18
C GLN A 98 11.17 -8.54 -1.23
N VAL A 99 9.99 -8.67 -0.62
CA VAL A 99 9.18 -9.88 -0.68
C VAL A 99 8.01 -9.62 -1.62
N ARG A 100 7.77 -10.53 -2.57
CA ARG A 100 6.64 -10.48 -3.49
C ARG A 100 5.75 -11.69 -3.25
N CYS A 101 4.46 -11.47 -3.02
CA CYS A 101 3.48 -12.55 -3.03
C CYS A 101 3.38 -13.11 -4.46
N THR A 102 3.64 -14.41 -4.61
CA THR A 102 3.54 -15.08 -5.92
C THR A 102 2.25 -15.89 -6.05
N GLY A 103 1.45 -15.89 -4.98
CA GLY A 103 0.21 -16.64 -4.88
C GLY A 103 0.46 -18.08 -4.48
N ARG A 104 -0.62 -18.85 -4.41
CA ARG A 104 -0.55 -20.23 -3.95
C ARG A 104 0.21 -21.10 -4.96
N GLY A 105 1.23 -21.80 -4.50
CA GLY A 105 1.96 -22.78 -5.32
C GLY A 105 1.05 -23.87 -5.90
N SER A 106 1.50 -24.54 -6.97
CA SER A 106 0.73 -25.61 -7.64
C SER A 106 0.56 -26.84 -6.75
N TYR A 107 -0.62 -27.47 -6.81
CA TYR A 107 -0.87 -28.78 -6.20
C TYR A 107 -0.17 -29.92 -6.97
N GLN A 108 -0.13 -29.82 -8.30
CA GLN A 108 0.54 -30.80 -9.14
C GLN A 108 2.06 -30.62 -9.04
N ARG A 109 2.73 -31.63 -8.47
CA ARG A 109 4.16 -31.59 -8.20
C ARG A 109 5.02 -31.97 -9.41
N THR A 110 4.53 -32.84 -10.27
CA THR A 110 5.21 -33.22 -11.51
C THR A 110 4.72 -32.33 -12.63
N ARG A 111 5.59 -31.47 -13.16
CA ARG A 111 5.32 -30.74 -14.40
C ARG A 111 5.49 -31.71 -15.55
N LEU A 112 4.46 -31.83 -16.39
CA LEU A 112 4.50 -32.65 -17.59
C LEU A 112 4.74 -31.77 -18.81
N ASP A 113 5.29 -32.34 -19.88
CA ASP A 113 5.25 -31.72 -21.20
C ASP A 113 3.87 -31.89 -21.86
N LYS A 114 3.72 -31.42 -23.11
CA LYS A 114 2.47 -31.54 -23.86
C LYS A 114 2.08 -32.99 -24.21
N TYR A 115 2.98 -33.96 -24.03
CA TYR A 115 2.77 -35.38 -24.31
C TYR A 115 2.61 -36.22 -23.03
N GLY A 116 2.67 -35.60 -21.85
CA GLY A 116 2.50 -36.27 -20.57
C GLY A 116 3.79 -36.81 -19.95
N PHE A 117 4.97 -36.52 -20.52
CA PHE A 117 6.24 -36.95 -19.94
C PHE A 117 6.73 -35.98 -18.86
N PRO A 118 7.32 -36.46 -17.75
CA PRO A 118 7.85 -35.60 -16.69
C PRO A 118 8.95 -34.66 -17.21
N ARG A 119 8.75 -33.36 -17.01
CA ARG A 119 9.70 -32.28 -17.34
C ARG A 119 10.39 -31.70 -16.10
N GLY A 120 9.80 -31.86 -14.92
CA GLY A 120 10.41 -31.40 -13.68
C GLY A 120 9.53 -31.61 -12.45
N TYR A 121 10.13 -31.51 -11.28
CA TYR A 121 9.47 -31.74 -10.00
C TYR A 121 9.52 -30.49 -9.12
N LEU A 122 8.36 -30.08 -8.61
CA LEU A 122 8.25 -29.01 -7.64
C LEU A 122 8.66 -29.51 -6.24
N MET A 123 9.18 -28.57 -5.45
CA MET A 123 9.66 -28.83 -4.08
C MET A 123 8.59 -29.53 -3.24
N ARG A 124 9.03 -30.52 -2.43
CA ARG A 124 8.15 -31.22 -1.47
C ARG A 124 7.80 -30.35 -0.28
N GLN A 125 8.74 -29.49 0.11
CA GLN A 125 8.64 -28.65 1.29
C GLN A 125 8.37 -27.22 0.86
N LYS A 126 7.42 -26.57 1.53
CA LYS A 126 7.07 -25.16 1.31
C LYS A 126 7.94 -24.18 2.12
N ARG A 127 8.88 -24.71 2.91
CA ARG A 127 9.86 -23.92 3.63
C ARG A 127 11.20 -24.01 2.92
N VAL A 128 11.79 -22.85 2.63
CA VAL A 128 13.14 -22.73 2.06
C VAL A 128 13.98 -21.99 3.10
N HIS A 129 15.10 -22.57 3.53
CA HIS A 129 15.93 -22.05 4.63
C HIS A 129 15.14 -21.74 5.92
N GLY A 130 14.15 -22.58 6.24
CA GLY A 130 13.31 -22.40 7.44
C GLY A 130 12.17 -21.38 7.29
N PHE A 131 12.14 -20.60 6.20
CA PHE A 131 11.11 -19.60 5.94
C PHE A 131 10.00 -20.14 5.04
N ALA A 132 8.74 -19.86 5.39
CA ALA A 132 7.59 -19.98 4.50
C ALA A 132 6.84 -18.65 4.50
N THR A 133 6.54 -18.14 3.31
CA THR A 133 5.58 -17.05 3.11
C THR A 133 4.17 -17.64 3.23
N GLY A 134 3.26 -16.92 3.89
CA GLY A 134 1.89 -17.39 4.15
C GLY A 134 0.93 -17.26 2.96
N ASP A 135 1.46 -17.09 1.74
CA ASP A 135 0.69 -16.95 0.49
C ASP A 135 0.22 -18.28 -0.12
#